data_AF-A0A382DH47-F1
#
_entry.id   AF-A0A382DH47-F1
#
_cell.length_a   1.000
_cell.length_b   1.000
_cell.length_c   1.000
_cell.angle_alpha   90.00
_cell.angle_beta   90.00
_cell.angle_gamma   90.00
#
_symmetry.space_group_name_H-M   'P 1'
#
loop_
_entity.id
_entity.type
_entity.pdbx_description
1 polymer ?
#
loop_
_entity_poly.entity_id
_entity_poly.type
_entity_poly.pdbx_seq_one_letter_code
_entity_poly.pdbx_strand_id
1 'polypeptide(L)'
;MNKVKFIPKVIEYDRYQPEFYEDTITYINKRVTKSKVENGISLYKKKIKIINKIEKEFAVEKELLLALMGIETNFGQYLGKMDIVSSLATLSYDKRRSEFFTKELLVLLDLIDKNKIDQNILYGSWA
;
A
#
# COMPACT_ATOMS: atom_id res chain seq x y z
N MET A 1 21.23 -8.34 2.54
CA MET A 1 21.39 -6.87 2.38
C MET A 1 22.21 -6.43 1.15
N ASN A 2 23.04 -7.28 0.51
CA ASN A 2 23.89 -6.87 -0.63
C ASN A 2 23.16 -6.41 -1.91
N LYS A 3 21.82 -6.40 -1.94
CA LYS A 3 20.99 -5.99 -3.08
C LYS A 3 20.26 -4.67 -2.87
N VAL A 4 20.32 -4.09 -1.66
CA VAL A 4 19.66 -2.82 -1.32
C VAL A 4 20.27 -1.70 -2.14
N LYS A 5 19.44 -0.87 -2.76
CA LYS A 5 19.88 0.27 -3.57
C LYS A 5 19.29 1.56 -3.02
N PHE A 6 20.06 2.63 -3.06
CA PHE A 6 19.52 3.96 -2.81
C PHE A 6 18.62 4.37 -3.99
N ILE A 7 17.39 4.84 -3.71
CA ILE A 7 16.41 5.20 -4.74
C ILE A 7 16.08 6.70 -4.64
N PRO A 8 16.75 7.60 -5.38
CA PRO A 8 16.49 9.04 -5.31
C PRO A 8 15.02 9.41 -5.53
N LYS A 9 14.32 8.65 -6.38
CA LYS A 9 12.90 8.86 -6.70
C LYS A 9 11.97 8.68 -5.48
N VAL A 10 12.34 7.82 -4.53
CA VAL A 10 11.59 7.64 -3.27
C VAL A 10 11.61 8.93 -2.45
N ILE A 11 12.76 9.61 -2.39
CA ILE A 11 12.88 10.90 -1.71
C ILE A 11 12.05 11.99 -2.41
N GLU A 12 12.00 11.98 -3.74
CA GLU A 12 11.17 12.91 -4.50
C GLU A 12 9.68 12.74 -4.16
N TYR A 13 9.17 11.49 -4.16
CA TYR A 13 7.79 11.19 -3.78
C TYR A 13 7.48 11.49 -2.31
N ASP A 14 8.45 11.25 -1.43
CA ASP A 14 8.33 11.58 -0.02
C ASP A 14 8.11 13.08 0.22
N ARG A 15 8.80 13.91 -0.56
CA ARG A 15 8.71 15.39 -0.47
C ARG A 15 7.52 15.95 -1.25
N TYR A 16 7.01 15.24 -2.25
CA TYR A 16 5.92 15.69 -3.11
C TYR A 16 4.86 14.60 -3.31
N GLN A 17 3.83 14.64 -2.46
CA GLN A 17 2.64 13.80 -2.60
C GLN A 17 1.55 14.61 -3.34
N PRO A 18 1.17 14.20 -4.57
CA PRO A 18 0.19 14.92 -5.38
C PRO A 18 -1.13 15.18 -4.68
N GLU A 19 -1.52 14.30 -3.77
CA GLU A 19 -2.78 14.36 -3.01
C GLU A 19 -2.93 15.64 -2.18
N PHE A 20 -1.83 16.26 -1.73
CA PHE A 20 -1.90 17.49 -0.95
C PHE A 20 -2.08 18.75 -1.80
N TYR A 21 -1.92 18.64 -3.12
CA TYR A 21 -2.00 19.76 -4.06
C TYR A 21 -3.19 19.64 -5.02
N GLU A 22 -3.93 18.55 -4.92
CA GLU A 22 -5.09 18.27 -5.76
C GLU A 22 -6.37 18.76 -5.08
N ASP A 23 -7.27 19.39 -5.85
CA ASP A 23 -8.57 19.79 -5.31
C ASP A 23 -9.46 18.56 -5.02
N THR A 24 -10.35 18.70 -4.05
CA THR A 24 -11.19 17.61 -3.56
C THR A 24 -12.01 16.94 -4.67
N ILE A 25 -12.53 17.70 -5.63
CA ILE A 25 -13.38 17.15 -6.70
C ILE A 25 -12.53 16.30 -7.63
N THR A 26 -11.37 16.81 -8.05
CA THR A 26 -10.42 16.06 -8.88
C THR A 26 -9.94 14.80 -8.15
N TYR A 27 -9.59 14.91 -6.87
CA TYR A 27 -9.15 13.78 -6.04
C TYR A 27 -10.18 12.65 -5.97
N ILE A 28 -11.45 13.00 -5.71
CA ILE A 28 -12.56 12.05 -5.63
C ILE A 28 -12.81 11.43 -7.00
N ASN A 29 -12.87 12.22 -8.07
CA ASN A 29 -13.16 11.73 -9.42
C ASN A 29 -12.11 10.73 -9.93
N LYS A 30 -10.84 10.88 -9.53
CA LYS A 30 -9.78 9.90 -9.85
C LYS A 30 -9.93 8.58 -9.11
N ARG A 31 -10.49 8.60 -7.90
CA ARG A 31 -10.57 7.43 -7.00
C ARG A 31 -11.92 6.72 -7.05
N VAL A 32 -12.99 7.43 -7.39
CA VAL A 32 -14.36 6.93 -7.44
C VAL A 32 -14.83 6.91 -8.90
N THR A 33 -14.50 5.82 -9.59
CA THR A 33 -14.91 5.61 -11.00
C THR A 33 -15.95 4.51 -11.09
N LYS A 34 -16.81 4.58 -12.10
CA LYS A 34 -17.81 3.53 -12.39
C LYS A 34 -17.15 2.15 -12.53
N SER A 35 -15.99 2.09 -13.18
CA SER A 35 -15.21 0.86 -13.32
C SER A 35 -14.76 0.28 -11.97
N LYS A 36 -14.31 1.11 -11.02
CA LYS A 36 -13.95 0.65 -9.66
C LYS A 36 -15.16 0.10 -8.91
N VAL A 37 -16.32 0.74 -9.04
CA VAL A 37 -17.57 0.24 -8.44
C VAL A 37 -17.95 -1.13 -9.01
N GLU A 38 -17.93 -1.28 -10.34
CA GLU A 38 -18.23 -2.54 -11.02
C GLU A 38 -17.26 -3.66 -10.61
N ASN A 39 -15.96 -3.33 -10.53
CA ASN A 39 -14.92 -4.26 -10.07
C ASN A 39 -15.13 -4.68 -8.60
N GLY A 40 -15.50 -3.75 -7.73
CA GLY A 40 -15.81 -4.04 -6.32
C GLY A 40 -17.02 -4.97 -6.17
N ILE A 41 -18.09 -4.71 -6.92
CA ILE A 41 -19.28 -5.58 -6.96
C ILE A 41 -18.91 -6.98 -7.49
N SER A 42 -18.09 -7.05 -8.54
CA SER A 42 -17.62 -8.32 -9.11
C SER A 42 -16.79 -9.12 -8.11
N LEU A 43 -15.85 -8.47 -7.42
CA LEU A 43 -15.05 -9.09 -6.37
C LEU A 43 -15.93 -9.58 -5.22
N TYR A 44 -16.89 -8.76 -4.76
CA TYR A 44 -17.84 -9.16 -3.72
C TYR A 44 -18.60 -10.42 -4.11
N LYS A 45 -19.20 -10.46 -5.30
CA LYS A 45 -19.91 -11.64 -5.81
C LYS A 45 -19.00 -12.88 -5.84
N LYS A 46 -17.75 -12.72 -6.29
CA LYS A 46 -16.76 -13.81 -6.36
C LYS A 46 -16.31 -14.30 -4.97
N LYS A 47 -16.31 -13.43 -3.95
CA LYS A 47 -15.74 -13.67 -2.61
C LYS A 47 -16.75 -13.49 -1.48
N ILE A 48 -18.04 -13.65 -1.77
CA ILE A 48 -19.14 -13.36 -0.84
C ILE A 48 -18.99 -14.04 0.52
N LYS A 49 -18.59 -15.32 0.53
CA LYS A 49 -18.44 -16.10 1.77
C LYS A 49 -17.37 -15.53 2.70
N ILE A 50 -16.20 -15.17 2.16
CA ILE A 50 -15.08 -14.67 2.96
C ILE A 50 -15.30 -13.23 3.40
N ILE A 51 -15.86 -12.38 2.52
CA ILE A 51 -16.15 -10.99 2.86
C ILE A 51 -17.22 -10.91 3.96
N ASN A 52 -18.32 -11.67 3.84
CA ASN A 52 -19.36 -11.70 4.88
C ASN A 52 -18.86 -12.33 6.19
N LYS A 53 -17.88 -13.23 6.13
CA LYS A 53 -17.22 -13.76 7.33
C LYS A 53 -16.42 -12.64 8.03
N ILE A 54 -15.58 -11.92 7.27
CA ILE A 54 -14.78 -10.80 7.79
C ILE A 54 -15.67 -9.71 8.39
N GLU A 55 -16.75 -9.34 7.70
CA GLU A 55 -17.71 -8.34 8.18
C GLU A 55 -18.25 -8.70 9.57
N LYS A 56 -18.61 -9.97 9.78
CA LYS A 56 -19.12 -10.44 11.08
C LYS A 56 -18.03 -10.58 12.14
N GLU A 57 -16.86 -11.10 11.76
CA GLU A 57 -15.77 -11.40 12.69
C GLU A 57 -15.13 -10.12 13.23
N PHE A 58 -14.96 -9.12 12.37
CA PHE A 58 -14.29 -7.86 12.72
C PHE A 58 -15.25 -6.68 12.92
N ALA A 59 -16.57 -6.88 12.74
CA ALA A 59 -17.59 -5.85 12.84
C ALA A 59 -17.31 -4.62 11.96
N VAL A 60 -16.89 -4.87 10.71
CA VAL A 60 -16.60 -3.83 9.70
C VAL A 60 -17.52 -4.01 8.50
N GLU A 61 -18.13 -2.92 8.03
CA GLU A 61 -18.99 -2.96 6.84
C GLU A 61 -18.23 -3.43 5.60
N LYS A 62 -18.79 -4.41 4.88
CA LYS A 62 -18.16 -4.95 3.66
C LYS A 62 -17.92 -3.88 2.60
N GLU A 63 -18.78 -2.85 2.53
CA GLU A 63 -18.65 -1.73 1.61
C GLU A 63 -17.37 -0.93 1.90
N LEU A 64 -17.08 -0.68 3.18
CA LEU A 64 -15.86 0.03 3.61
C LEU A 64 -14.61 -0.79 3.29
N LEU A 65 -14.64 -2.09 3.60
CA LEU A 65 -13.55 -3.02 3.27
C LEU A 65 -13.24 -3.03 1.76
N LEU A 66 -14.28 -3.15 0.93
CA LEU A 66 -14.14 -3.18 -0.54
C LEU A 66 -13.69 -1.81 -1.08
N ALA A 67 -14.21 -0.71 -0.54
CA ALA A 67 -13.78 0.63 -0.93
C ALA A 67 -12.28 0.83 -0.67
N LEU A 68 -11.79 0.42 0.50
CA LEU A 68 -10.37 0.49 0.84
C LEU A 68 -9.52 -0.34 -0.13
N MET A 69 -9.89 -1.60 -0.40
CA MET A 69 -9.18 -2.43 -1.38
C MET A 69 -9.14 -1.80 -2.78
N GLY A 70 -10.24 -1.16 -3.19
CA GLY A 70 -10.37 -0.49 -4.47
C GLY A 70 -9.49 0.77 -4.57
N ILE A 71 -9.41 1.55 -3.49
CA ILE A 71 -8.61 2.78 -3.43
C ILE A 71 -7.11 2.44 -3.40
N GLU A 72 -6.70 1.51 -2.53
CA GLU A 72 -5.28 1.23 -2.26
C GLU A 72 -4.58 0.52 -3.41
N THR A 73 -5.18 -0.57 -3.93
CA THR A 73 -4.46 -1.49 -4.84
C THR A 73 -5.24 -1.84 -6.09
N ASN A 74 -6.37 -1.17 -6.33
CA ASN A 74 -7.33 -1.55 -7.35
C ASN A 74 -7.71 -3.05 -7.25
N PHE A 75 -8.05 -3.48 -6.03
CA PHE A 75 -8.40 -4.86 -5.70
C PHE A 75 -7.24 -5.86 -5.92
N GLY A 76 -6.02 -5.46 -5.58
CA GLY A 76 -4.79 -6.26 -5.69
C GLY A 76 -4.14 -6.27 -7.07
N GLN A 77 -4.64 -5.50 -8.03
CA GLN A 77 -4.08 -5.43 -9.39
C GLN A 77 -2.82 -4.54 -9.47
N TYR A 78 -2.67 -3.60 -8.53
CA TYR A 78 -1.55 -2.68 -8.49
C TYR A 78 -1.01 -2.58 -7.06
N LEU A 79 0.09 -3.28 -6.80
CA LEU A 79 0.77 -3.26 -5.50
C LEU A 79 1.93 -2.26 -5.47
N GLY A 80 2.26 -1.65 -6.61
CA GLY A 80 3.47 -0.86 -6.81
C GLY A 80 4.61 -1.68 -7.41
N LYS A 81 5.75 -1.03 -7.64
CA LYS A 81 6.90 -1.59 -8.38
C LYS A 81 8.24 -1.34 -7.67
N MET A 82 8.21 -0.71 -6.51
CA MET A 82 9.43 -0.36 -5.79
C MET A 82 9.81 -1.48 -4.83
N ASP A 83 11.10 -1.78 -4.76
CA ASP A 83 11.66 -2.71 -3.78
C ASP A 83 11.50 -2.10 -2.38
N ILE A 84 10.67 -2.72 -1.54
CA ILE A 84 10.27 -2.13 -0.24
C ILE A 84 11.49 -1.95 0.68
N VAL A 85 12.43 -2.91 0.67
CA VAL A 85 13.64 -2.82 1.51
C VAL A 85 14.50 -1.62 1.09
N SER A 86 14.69 -1.42 -0.21
CA SER A 86 15.41 -0.27 -0.76
C SER A 86 14.70 1.06 -0.50
N SER A 87 13.38 1.09 -0.61
CA SER A 87 12.56 2.26 -0.28
C SER A 87 12.71 2.66 1.19
N LEU A 88 12.48 1.72 2.12
CA LEU A 88 12.58 1.99 3.56
C LEU A 88 14.01 2.33 3.97
N ALA A 89 15.03 1.66 3.42
CA ALA A 89 16.43 2.01 3.68
C ALA A 89 16.79 3.42 3.16
N THR A 90 16.30 3.79 1.98
CA THR A 90 16.47 5.13 1.41
C THR A 90 15.86 6.20 2.33
N LEU A 91 14.64 5.97 2.83
CA LEU A 91 13.93 6.91 3.70
C LEU A 91 14.48 6.93 5.13
N SER A 92 15.02 5.82 5.61
CA SER A 92 15.74 5.75 6.89
C SER A 92 17.01 6.60 6.85
N TYR A 93 17.66 6.65 5.69
CA TYR A 93 18.85 7.48 5.48
C TYR A 93 18.52 8.98 5.32
N ASP A 94 17.36 9.35 4.79
CA ASP A 94 16.94 10.76 4.65
C ASP A 94 16.53 11.37 6.00
N LYS A 95 17.00 12.59 6.29
CA LYS A 95 16.82 13.25 7.58
C LYS A 95 15.36 13.59 7.94
N ARG A 96 14.46 13.72 6.97
CA ARG A 96 13.11 14.29 7.19
C ARG A 96 12.24 13.43 8.09
N ARG A 97 12.22 12.11 7.85
CA ARG A 97 11.42 11.13 8.59
C ARG A 97 12.23 9.88 8.96
N SER A 98 13.54 10.04 9.09
CA SER A 98 14.51 8.95 9.34
C SER A 98 14.06 8.00 10.44
N GLU A 99 13.65 8.52 11.61
CA GLU A 99 13.29 7.69 12.77
C GLU A 99 12.07 6.80 12.49
N PHE A 100 11.05 7.33 11.84
CA PHE A 100 9.85 6.58 11.48
C PHE A 100 10.19 5.43 10.52
N PHE A 101 10.88 5.73 9.43
CA PHE A 101 11.20 4.71 8.43
C PHE A 101 12.26 3.72 8.90
N THR A 102 13.12 4.12 9.83
CA THR A 102 14.04 3.17 10.50
C THR A 102 13.26 2.14 11.31
N LYS A 103 12.21 2.56 12.04
CA LYS A 103 11.34 1.62 12.77
C LYS A 103 10.63 0.66 11.82
N GLU A 104 10.04 1.17 10.74
CA GLU A 104 9.39 0.32 9.71
C GLU A 104 10.37 -0.65 9.04
N LEU A 105 11.59 -0.20 8.73
CA LEU A 105 12.64 -1.05 8.18
C LEU A 105 13.01 -2.19 9.14
N LEU A 106 13.17 -1.90 10.42
CA LEU A 106 13.48 -2.90 11.43
C LEU A 106 12.35 -3.92 11.61
N VAL A 107 11.09 -3.47 11.60
CA VAL A 107 9.92 -4.35 11.64
C VAL A 107 9.90 -5.27 10.41
N LEU A 108 10.13 -4.73 9.21
CA LEU A 108 10.18 -5.53 8.00
C LEU A 108 11.29 -6.59 8.06
N LEU A 109 12.48 -6.21 8.52
CA LEU A 109 13.62 -7.13 8.65
C LEU A 109 13.34 -8.24 9.67
N ASP A 110 12.69 -7.92 10.80
CA ASP A 110 12.27 -8.91 11.79
C ASP A 110 11.24 -9.90 11.20
N LEU A 111 10.29 -9.42 10.39
CA LEU A 111 9.32 -10.28 9.69
C LEU A 111 9.98 -11.20 8.65
N ILE A 112 11.00 -10.72 7.94
CA ILE A 112 11.79 -11.54 7.01
C ILE A 112 12.58 -12.60 7.78
N ASP A 113 13.26 -12.23 8.86
CA ASP A 113 14.08 -13.14 9.66
C ASP A 113 13.22 -14.26 10.29
N LYS A 114 12.00 -13.92 10.72
CA LYS A 114 11.00 -14.88 11.22
C LYS A 114 10.30 -15.69 10.12
N ASN A 115 10.72 -15.55 8.86
CA ASN A 115 10.11 -16.18 7.68
C ASN A 115 8.59 -15.93 7.58
N LYS A 116 8.11 -14.77 8.04
CA LYS A 116 6.72 -14.35 7.90
C LYS A 116 6.44 -13.71 6.54
N ILE A 117 7.47 -13.18 5.90
CA ILE A 117 7.40 -12.59 4.56
C ILE A 117 8.58 -13.09 3.71
N ASP A 118 8.29 -13.45 2.46
CA ASP A 118 9.32 -13.81 1.48
C ASP A 118 9.95 -12.54 0.89
N GLN A 119 11.27 -12.39 1.09
CA GLN A 119 12.05 -11.27 0.58
C GLN A 119 12.01 -11.11 -0.95
N ASN A 120 11.69 -12.18 -1.70
CA ASN A 120 11.71 -12.14 -3.18
C ASN A 120 10.46 -11.49 -3.80
N ILE A 121 9.41 -11.25 -3.00
CA ILE A 121 8.14 -10.69 -3.47
C ILE A 121 7.80 -9.34 -2.83
N LEU A 122 8.81 -8.66 -2.27
CA LEU A 122 8.65 -7.36 -1.58
C LEU A 122 8.62 -6.19 -2.56
N TYR A 123 7.53 -6.08 -3.31
CA TYR A 123 7.25 -4.92 -4.14
C TYR A 123 6.05 -4.14 -3.61
N GLY A 124 6.22 -2.83 -3.55
CA GLY A 124 5.27 -1.92 -2.93
C GLY A 124 5.25 -0.54 -3.57
N SER A 125 4.56 0.36 -2.88
CA SER A 125 4.72 1.81 -2.99
C SER A 125 6.13 2.26 -2.59
N TRP A 126 6.37 3.57 -2.70
CA TRP A 126 7.64 4.18 -2.29
C TRP A 126 7.82 4.26 -0.77
N ALA A 127 6.74 4.09 0.01
CA ALA A 127 6.69 4.04 1.47
C ALA A 127 5.66 3.00 1.91
#